data_AF-A0A7S3BYA5-F1
#
_entry.id   AF-A0A7S3BYA5-F1
#
_cell.length_a   1.000
_cell.length_b   1.000
_cell.length_c   1.000
_cell.angle_alpha   90.00
_cell.angle_beta   90.00
_cell.angle_gamma   90.00
#
_symmetry.space_group_name_H-M   'P 1'
#
loop_
_entity.id
_entity.type
_entity.pdbx_description
1 polymer ?
#
loop_
_entity_poly.entity_id
_entity_poly.type
_entity_poly.pdbx_seq_one_letter_code
_entity_poly.pdbx_strand_id
1 'polypeptide(L)'
;APIPRKGSSSVEILSPPDLSRGSVGDELGDEGSVPCTDVLEAAQLLRAQAGSEGRCGRWADACDLYERACLLLCPSDDQDEQATEGVGGAVAAELQRCRLNAALCRLKLESWESAIVTCSKVLSQNPNCGTALFRRGQALEGQGNHAAALWDLSTASRILPGNKRVMFALERVRGKEARSPPLALGGVRRQQDSRVGKNVDFEEVSKFLDGGGIAEG
;
A
#
# COMPACT_ATOMS: atom_id res chain seq x y z
N ALA A 1 35.24 49.97 4.19
CA ALA A 1 35.69 49.34 5.45
C ALA A 1 34.52 49.37 6.45
N PRO A 2 34.39 48.40 7.37
CA PRO A 2 33.42 47.30 7.31
C PRO A 2 32.06 47.54 8.00
N ILE A 3 31.15 46.61 7.72
CA ILE A 3 29.72 46.51 7.99
C ILE A 3 29.48 45.95 9.41
N PRO A 4 28.49 46.42 10.20
CA PRO A 4 28.22 45.86 11.52
C PRO A 4 27.58 44.47 11.44
N ARG A 5 28.18 43.50 12.13
CA ARG A 5 27.65 42.14 12.33
C ARG A 5 26.45 42.20 13.28
N LYS A 6 25.28 41.77 12.83
CA LYS A 6 24.16 41.43 13.73
C LYS A 6 24.47 40.11 14.42
N GLY A 7 24.41 40.14 15.74
CA GLY A 7 24.61 39.00 16.62
C GLY A 7 23.60 37.90 16.36
N SER A 8 24.15 36.70 16.25
CA SER A 8 23.49 35.42 16.44
C SER A 8 23.05 35.30 17.92
N SER A 9 21.76 35.16 18.18
CA SER A 9 21.26 34.67 19.46
C SER A 9 20.23 33.57 19.22
N SER A 10 20.69 32.34 19.43
CA SER A 10 20.00 31.15 19.90
C SER A 10 18.52 31.01 19.59
N VAL A 11 18.21 30.21 18.56
CA VAL A 11 16.93 29.49 18.50
C VAL A 11 17.06 28.31 19.45
N GLU A 12 16.34 28.35 20.57
CA GLU A 12 16.26 27.23 21.49
C GLU A 12 15.69 26.00 20.77
N ILE A 13 16.54 25.00 20.59
CA ILE A 13 16.16 23.68 20.09
C ILE A 13 15.48 22.98 21.26
N LEU A 14 14.15 22.99 21.26
CA LEU A 14 13.34 22.23 22.20
C LEU A 14 13.69 20.74 22.02
N SER A 15 14.35 20.17 23.02
CA SER A 15 14.67 18.75 23.08
C SER A 15 13.41 17.94 23.39
N PRO A 16 13.27 16.70 22.87
CA PRO A 16 12.09 15.88 23.09
C PRO A 16 11.95 15.49 24.57
N PRO A 17 10.71 15.36 25.10
CA PRO A 17 10.49 14.97 26.48
C PRO A 17 10.96 13.53 26.73
N ASP A 18 11.79 13.40 27.77
CA ASP A 18 12.30 12.18 28.36
C ASP A 18 11.14 11.33 28.92
N LEU A 19 10.90 10.18 28.29
CA LEU A 19 10.01 9.14 28.80
C LEU A 19 10.85 8.10 29.52
N SER A 20 11.17 8.36 30.79
CA SER A 20 11.60 7.30 31.69
C SER A 20 11.21 7.54 33.15
N ARG A 21 10.42 6.59 33.67
CA ARG A 21 10.18 6.23 35.09
C ARG A 21 9.53 7.30 35.99
N GLY A 22 8.40 7.09 36.65
CA GLY A 22 7.72 5.86 37.06
C GLY A 22 7.26 6.03 38.50
N SER A 23 5.96 5.96 38.74
CA SER A 23 5.31 5.61 40.02
C SER A 23 3.80 5.63 39.79
N VAL A 24 3.22 4.47 39.53
CA VAL A 24 1.79 4.24 39.72
C VAL A 24 1.65 3.06 40.65
N GLY A 25 1.00 3.32 41.78
CA GLY A 25 0.65 2.32 42.76
C GLY A 25 -0.42 1.37 42.22
N ASP A 26 -0.47 0.21 42.86
CA ASP A 26 -1.55 -0.77 42.79
C ASP A 26 -2.94 -0.12 42.85
N GLU A 27 -3.70 -0.22 41.77
CA GLU A 27 -5.15 -0.42 41.84
C GLU A 27 -5.57 -1.40 40.74
N LEU A 28 -5.89 -2.62 41.17
CA LEU A 28 -6.61 -3.61 40.39
C LEU A 28 -8.05 -3.12 40.18
N GLY A 29 -8.40 -2.78 38.95
CA GLY A 29 -9.76 -2.40 38.57
C GLY A 29 -9.95 -2.44 37.05
N ASP A 30 -10.67 -3.48 36.61
CA ASP A 30 -11.40 -3.59 35.34
C ASP A 30 -10.60 -3.63 34.03
N GLU A 31 -10.59 -4.80 33.38
CA GLU A 31 -10.17 -5.00 31.98
C GLU A 31 -11.17 -4.31 31.03
N GLY A 32 -11.17 -2.98 31.04
CA GLY A 32 -11.96 -2.13 30.17
C GLY A 32 -11.30 -2.05 28.80
N SER A 33 -11.99 -2.59 27.79
CA SER A 33 -11.78 -2.31 26.37
C SER A 33 -11.44 -0.84 26.14
N VAL A 34 -10.15 -0.56 25.91
CA VAL A 34 -9.62 0.79 25.69
C VAL A 34 -10.35 1.41 24.49
N PRO A 35 -10.98 2.58 24.62
CA PRO A 35 -11.80 3.13 23.54
C PRO A 35 -10.91 3.48 22.34
N CYS A 36 -11.42 3.19 21.14
CA CYS A 36 -10.80 3.43 19.83
C CYS A 36 -10.25 4.85 19.57
N THR A 37 -10.40 5.81 20.49
CA THR A 37 -9.94 7.20 20.35
C THR A 37 -8.44 7.34 20.57
N ASP A 38 -7.88 6.69 21.59
CA ASP A 38 -6.48 6.94 21.98
C ASP A 38 -5.51 6.25 21.04
N VAL A 39 -5.84 5.03 20.60
CA VAL A 39 -5.04 4.27 19.62
C VAL A 39 -5.04 4.95 18.26
N LEU A 40 -6.19 5.46 17.83
CA LEU A 40 -6.32 6.18 16.56
C LEU A 40 -5.55 7.50 16.59
N GLU A 41 -5.66 8.27 17.67
CA GLU A 41 -4.93 9.52 17.84
C GLU A 41 -3.41 9.28 17.89
N ALA A 42 -2.94 8.28 18.65
CA ALA A 42 -1.54 7.90 18.70
C ALA A 42 -0.99 7.53 17.30
N ALA A 43 -1.75 6.77 16.51
CA ALA A 43 -1.35 6.44 15.14
C ALA A 43 -1.29 7.65 14.21
N GLN A 44 -2.23 8.60 14.35
CA GLN A 44 -2.22 9.86 13.59
C GLN A 44 -0.99 10.72 13.91
N LEU A 45 -0.59 10.80 15.18
CA LEU A 45 0.61 11.49 15.62
C LEU A 45 1.88 10.86 15.01
N LEU A 46 1.99 9.53 15.07
CA LEU A 46 3.10 8.80 14.44
C LEU A 46 3.16 9.04 12.94
N ARG A 47 2.02 9.00 12.24
CA ARG A 47 1.98 9.36 10.80
C ARG A 47 2.43 10.80 10.57
N ALA A 48 1.97 11.76 11.38
CA ALA A 48 2.34 13.16 11.22
C ALA A 48 3.87 13.35 11.39
N GLN A 49 4.45 12.70 12.40
CA GLN A 49 5.89 12.67 12.62
C GLN A 49 6.62 12.01 11.45
N ALA A 50 6.18 10.82 11.00
CA ALA A 50 6.75 10.11 9.86
C ALA A 50 6.69 10.95 8.56
N GLY A 51 5.63 11.72 8.37
CA GLY A 51 5.49 12.67 7.27
C GLY A 51 6.51 13.81 7.33
N SER A 52 6.89 14.26 8.53
CA SER A 52 7.98 15.22 8.72
C SER A 52 9.34 14.62 8.38
N GLU A 53 9.62 13.43 8.90
CA GLU A 53 10.86 12.68 8.62
C GLU A 53 11.03 12.40 7.12
N GLY A 54 9.95 12.02 6.44
CA GLY A 54 9.92 11.82 4.99
C GLY A 54 10.21 13.10 4.20
N ARG A 55 9.77 14.27 4.68
CA ARG A 55 10.13 15.57 4.05
C ARG A 55 11.61 15.91 4.24
N CYS A 56 12.22 15.47 5.35
CA CYS A 56 13.65 15.58 5.59
C CYS A 56 14.49 14.54 4.83
N GLY A 57 13.86 13.62 4.08
CA GLY A 57 14.54 12.56 3.35
C GLY A 57 14.99 11.38 4.22
N ARG A 58 14.62 11.36 5.51
CA ARG A 58 14.91 10.26 6.44
C ARG A 58 13.85 9.17 6.27
N TRP A 59 13.92 8.45 5.15
CA TRP A 59 12.93 7.46 4.77
C TRP A 59 12.93 6.21 5.66
N ALA A 60 14.07 5.87 6.26
CA ALA A 60 14.20 4.76 7.22
C ALA A 60 13.40 5.05 8.49
N ASP A 61 13.71 6.16 9.17
CA ASP A 61 13.00 6.60 10.39
C ASP A 61 11.50 6.78 10.12
N ALA A 62 11.14 7.35 8.96
CA ALA A 62 9.74 7.47 8.55
C ALA A 62 9.07 6.09 8.40
N CYS A 63 9.77 5.11 7.82
CA CYS A 63 9.24 3.75 7.67
C CYS A 63 8.96 3.11 9.03
N ASP A 64 9.89 3.22 9.98
CA ASP A 64 9.75 2.66 11.32
C ASP A 64 8.57 3.28 12.08
N LEU A 65 8.38 4.60 11.95
CA LEU A 65 7.23 5.29 12.53
C LEU A 65 5.91 4.83 11.90
N TYR A 66 5.86 4.62 10.58
CA TYR A 66 4.67 4.08 9.93
C TYR A 66 4.38 2.63 10.33
N GLU A 67 5.41 1.81 10.51
CA GLU A 67 5.27 0.43 10.93
C GLU A 67 4.74 0.35 12.36
N ARG A 68 5.28 1.17 13.27
CA ARG A 68 4.75 1.33 14.63
C ARG A 68 3.29 1.77 14.62
N ALA A 69 2.93 2.74 13.77
CA ALA A 69 1.53 3.16 13.61
C ALA A 69 0.63 2.01 13.11
N CYS A 70 1.12 1.18 12.18
CA CYS A 70 0.37 0.03 11.68
C CYS A 70 0.18 -1.04 12.76
N LEU A 71 1.21 -1.32 13.57
CA LEU A 71 1.15 -2.28 14.68
C LEU A 71 0.16 -1.83 15.76
N LEU A 72 0.13 -0.55 16.09
CA LEU A 72 -0.85 -0.01 17.04
C LEU A 72 -2.29 -0.18 16.53
N LEU A 73 -2.53 0.05 15.24
CA LEU A 73 -3.87 -0.06 14.63
C LEU A 73 -4.27 -1.52 14.34
N CYS A 74 -3.32 -2.45 14.32
CA CYS A 74 -3.54 -3.86 14.03
C CYS A 74 -2.57 -4.71 14.87
N PRO A 75 -2.86 -4.95 16.16
CA PRO A 75 -1.95 -5.65 17.06
C PRO A 75 -1.84 -7.15 16.81
N SER A 76 -2.86 -7.74 16.16
CA SER A 76 -2.90 -9.18 15.88
C SER A 76 -2.16 -9.48 14.58
N ASP A 77 -1.07 -10.23 14.69
CA ASP A 77 -0.36 -10.87 13.56
C ASP A 77 -1.12 -12.09 13.01
N ASP A 78 -2.28 -12.43 13.59
CA ASP A 78 -3.11 -13.51 13.09
C ASP A 78 -3.66 -13.15 11.71
N GLN A 79 -3.53 -14.10 10.80
CA GLN A 79 -3.93 -14.02 9.39
C GLN A 79 -5.45 -13.88 9.18
N ASP A 80 -6.18 -13.47 10.21
CA ASP A 80 -7.61 -13.27 10.20
C ASP A 80 -7.91 -11.93 9.52
N GLU A 81 -7.99 -11.98 8.19
CA GLU A 81 -8.53 -10.91 7.34
C GLU A 81 -9.95 -10.47 7.75
N GLN A 82 -10.59 -11.16 8.69
CA GLN A 82 -11.93 -10.90 9.24
C GLN A 82 -11.93 -10.15 10.59
N ALA A 83 -10.77 -9.91 11.21
CA ALA A 83 -10.70 -9.17 12.49
C ALA A 83 -11.01 -7.66 12.37
N THR A 84 -11.29 -7.14 11.16
CA THR A 84 -11.75 -5.75 10.99
C THR A 84 -13.26 -5.59 11.11
N GLU A 85 -14.05 -6.66 11.27
CA GLU A 85 -15.51 -6.59 11.34
C GLU A 85 -16.05 -5.84 12.59
N GLY A 86 -15.19 -5.51 13.56
CA GLY A 86 -15.52 -4.64 14.71
C GLY A 86 -14.67 -3.37 14.83
N VAL A 87 -13.70 -3.18 13.94
CA VAL A 87 -12.74 -2.06 14.02
C VAL A 87 -13.34 -0.87 13.28
N GLY A 88 -13.72 0.18 14.02
CA GLY A 88 -14.43 1.33 13.47
C GLY A 88 -13.78 1.86 12.19
N GLY A 89 -14.58 2.18 11.16
CA GLY A 89 -14.10 2.51 9.82
C GLY A 89 -13.03 3.62 9.75
N ALA A 90 -12.94 4.47 10.79
CA ALA A 90 -11.86 5.44 10.95
C ALA A 90 -10.48 4.79 11.14
N VAL A 91 -10.37 3.72 11.93
CA VAL A 91 -9.13 2.96 12.17
C VAL A 91 -8.69 2.24 10.90
N ALA A 92 -9.62 1.59 10.18
CA ALA A 92 -9.31 0.95 8.90
C ALA A 92 -8.81 1.96 7.85
N ALA A 93 -9.45 3.13 7.75
CA ALA A 93 -9.01 4.20 6.85
C ALA A 93 -7.62 4.74 7.24
N GLU A 94 -7.34 4.89 8.53
CA GLU A 94 -6.03 5.34 8.99
C GLU A 94 -4.93 4.31 8.77
N LEU A 95 -5.23 3.03 9.00
CA LEU A 95 -4.34 1.92 8.71
C LEU A 95 -4.00 1.85 7.22
N GLN A 96 -4.99 2.02 6.34
CA GLN A 96 -4.77 2.11 4.91
C GLN A 96 -3.81 3.26 4.55
N ARG A 97 -3.99 4.45 5.13
CA ARG A 97 -3.11 5.61 4.90
C ARG A 97 -1.68 5.32 5.37
N CYS A 98 -1.52 4.74 6.56
CA CYS A 98 -0.21 4.38 7.11
C CYS A 98 0.50 3.34 6.22
N ARG A 99 -0.19 2.25 5.84
CA ARG A 99 0.36 1.22 4.95
C ARG A 99 0.75 1.76 3.59
N LEU A 100 -0.07 2.62 3.00
CA LEU A 100 0.29 3.28 1.74
C LEU A 100 1.59 4.06 1.92
N ASN A 101 1.69 4.93 2.91
CA ASN A 101 2.88 5.75 3.13
C ASN A 101 4.11 4.93 3.51
N ALA A 102 3.97 3.86 4.29
CA ALA A 102 5.02 2.87 4.53
C ALA A 102 5.54 2.27 3.21
N ALA A 103 4.64 1.89 2.31
CA ALA A 103 5.04 1.38 0.99
C ALA A 103 5.81 2.44 0.16
N LEU A 104 5.48 3.72 0.30
CA LEU A 104 6.26 4.79 -0.34
C LEU A 104 7.66 4.92 0.28
N CYS A 105 7.80 4.83 1.61
CA CYS A 105 9.11 4.81 2.26
C CYS A 105 9.93 3.59 1.79
N ARG A 106 9.32 2.40 1.73
CA ARG A 106 9.94 1.17 1.23
C ARG A 106 10.39 1.29 -0.23
N LEU A 107 9.59 1.94 -1.09
CA LEU A 107 9.98 2.27 -2.46
C LEU A 107 11.19 3.23 -2.52
N LYS A 108 11.28 4.19 -1.58
CA LYS A 108 12.40 5.13 -1.49
C LYS A 108 13.68 4.49 -0.97
N LEU A 109 13.54 3.45 -0.16
CA LEU A 109 14.64 2.62 0.36
C LEU A 109 14.99 1.46 -0.57
N GLU A 110 14.38 1.37 -1.76
CA GLU A 110 14.57 0.27 -2.71
C GLU A 110 14.25 -1.14 -2.13
N SER A 111 13.46 -1.19 -1.06
CA SER A 111 12.99 -2.42 -0.43
C SER A 111 11.74 -2.92 -1.17
N TRP A 112 11.94 -3.39 -2.40
CA TRP A 112 10.85 -3.72 -3.33
C TRP A 112 9.91 -4.81 -2.82
N GLU A 113 10.45 -5.89 -2.25
CA GLU A 113 9.67 -7.03 -1.75
C GLU A 113 8.70 -6.60 -0.65
N SER A 114 9.23 -5.90 0.37
CA SER A 114 8.43 -5.36 1.47
C SER A 114 7.37 -4.38 0.97
N ALA A 115 7.67 -3.55 -0.03
CA ALA A 115 6.69 -2.65 -0.64
C ALA A 115 5.53 -3.42 -1.30
N ILE A 116 5.82 -4.51 -2.02
CA ILE A 116 4.82 -5.37 -2.67
C ILE A 116 3.90 -6.02 -1.64
N VAL A 117 4.47 -6.60 -0.58
CA VAL A 117 3.70 -7.21 0.51
C VAL A 117 2.77 -6.18 1.15
N THR A 118 3.29 -4.98 1.44
CA THR A 118 2.51 -3.90 2.06
C THR A 118 1.35 -3.45 1.17
N CYS A 119 1.61 -3.24 -0.12
CA CYS A 119 0.58 -2.86 -1.06
C CYS A 119 -0.47 -3.97 -1.26
N SER A 120 -0.04 -5.23 -1.23
CA SER A 120 -0.96 -6.37 -1.35
C SER A 120 -1.91 -6.47 -0.16
N LYS A 121 -1.44 -6.20 1.06
CA LYS A 121 -2.31 -6.06 2.25
C LYS A 121 -3.34 -4.94 2.13
N VAL A 122 -3.02 -3.85 1.44
CA VAL A 122 -4.00 -2.77 1.17
C VAL A 122 -5.00 -3.19 0.11
N LEU A 123 -4.56 -3.96 -0.90
CA LEU A 123 -5.42 -4.42 -2.00
C LEU A 123 -6.35 -5.56 -1.59
N SER A 124 -6.00 -6.37 -0.59
CA SER A 124 -6.95 -7.36 -0.03
C SER A 124 -8.14 -6.67 0.64
N GLN A 125 -7.90 -5.56 1.36
CA GLN A 125 -8.95 -4.77 2.00
C GLN A 125 -9.69 -3.85 1.01
N ASN A 126 -8.95 -3.27 0.05
CA ASN A 126 -9.49 -2.35 -0.94
C ASN A 126 -8.88 -2.62 -2.33
N PRO A 127 -9.47 -3.53 -3.12
CA PRO A 127 -8.91 -3.93 -4.42
C PRO A 127 -8.90 -2.80 -5.44
N ASN A 128 -9.74 -1.78 -5.25
CA ASN A 128 -9.83 -0.62 -6.14
C ASN A 128 -8.93 0.55 -5.69
N CYS A 129 -7.96 0.31 -4.80
CA CYS A 129 -7.02 1.36 -4.40
C CYS A 129 -5.96 1.63 -5.48
N GLY A 130 -6.25 2.58 -6.38
CA GLY A 130 -5.33 2.96 -7.46
C GLY A 130 -3.94 3.40 -6.99
N THR A 131 -3.83 4.00 -5.80
CA THR A 131 -2.53 4.37 -5.21
C THR A 131 -1.71 3.13 -4.81
N ALA A 132 -2.35 2.09 -4.27
CA ALA A 132 -1.68 0.84 -3.92
C ALA A 132 -1.21 0.09 -5.17
N LEU A 133 -2.06 -0.03 -6.20
CA LEU A 133 -1.69 -0.61 -7.50
C LEU A 133 -0.52 0.13 -8.13
N PHE A 134 -0.55 1.46 -8.13
CA PHE A 134 0.56 2.26 -8.65
C PHE A 134 1.87 1.98 -7.90
N ARG A 135 1.85 1.99 -6.56
CA ARG A 135 3.05 1.74 -5.74
C ARG A 135 3.57 0.30 -5.88
N ARG A 136 2.67 -0.69 -5.96
CA ARG A 136 3.04 -2.09 -6.22
C ARG A 136 3.67 -2.25 -7.60
N GLY A 137 3.09 -1.63 -8.63
CA GLY A 137 3.65 -1.61 -9.98
C GLY A 137 5.05 -0.98 -10.06
N GLN A 138 5.31 0.09 -9.29
CA GLN A 138 6.65 0.67 -9.18
C GLN A 138 7.65 -0.28 -8.50
N ALA A 139 7.23 -1.02 -7.48
CA ALA A 139 8.09 -1.99 -6.80
C ALA A 139 8.40 -3.20 -7.71
N LEU A 140 7.41 -3.71 -8.43
CA LEU A 140 7.57 -4.79 -9.42
C LEU A 140 8.48 -4.36 -10.57
N GLU A 141 8.38 -3.11 -11.02
CA GLU A 141 9.32 -2.54 -11.98
C GLU A 141 10.76 -2.56 -11.43
N GLY A 142 10.94 -2.20 -10.15
CA GLY A 142 12.24 -2.23 -9.46
C GLY A 142 12.84 -3.63 -9.32
N GLN A 143 12.00 -4.67 -9.17
CA GLN A 143 12.42 -6.08 -9.19
C GLN A 143 12.71 -6.63 -10.59
N GLY A 144 12.39 -5.89 -11.65
CA GLY A 144 12.51 -6.37 -13.03
C GLY A 144 11.31 -7.20 -13.51
N ASN A 145 10.25 -7.35 -12.70
CA ASN A 145 9.02 -8.03 -13.10
C ASN A 145 8.11 -7.09 -13.92
N HIS A 146 8.50 -6.85 -15.17
CA HIS A 146 7.83 -5.89 -16.04
C HIS A 146 6.41 -6.33 -16.42
N ALA A 147 6.16 -7.62 -16.61
CA ALA A 147 4.83 -8.14 -16.95
C ALA A 147 3.81 -7.87 -15.83
N ALA A 148 4.16 -8.19 -14.58
CA ALA A 148 3.28 -7.93 -13.43
C ALA A 148 3.13 -6.41 -13.18
N ALA A 149 4.20 -5.63 -13.35
CA ALA A 149 4.15 -4.18 -13.23
C ALA A 149 3.19 -3.55 -14.25
N LEU A 150 3.16 -4.04 -15.50
CA LEU A 150 2.24 -3.56 -16.52
C LEU A 150 0.78 -3.80 -16.18
N TRP A 151 0.46 -4.98 -15.64
CA TRP A 151 -0.89 -5.30 -15.21
C TRP A 151 -1.38 -4.34 -14.13
N ASP A 152 -0.57 -4.13 -13.09
CA ASP A 152 -0.90 -3.24 -11.98
C ASP A 152 -1.02 -1.78 -12.42
N LEU A 153 -0.09 -1.30 -13.25
CA LEU A 153 -0.09 0.08 -13.75
C LEU A 153 -1.23 0.34 -14.74
N SER A 154 -1.60 -0.64 -15.56
CA SER A 154 -2.76 -0.54 -16.46
C SER A 154 -4.06 -0.45 -15.67
N THR A 155 -4.18 -1.27 -14.63
CA THR A 155 -5.34 -1.23 -13.72
C THR A 155 -5.39 0.11 -12.95
N ALA A 156 -4.24 0.58 -12.45
CA ALA A 156 -4.13 1.87 -11.79
C ALA A 156 -4.52 3.03 -12.74
N SER A 157 -4.15 2.96 -14.02
CA SER A 157 -4.49 3.99 -15.01
C SER A 157 -5.99 4.07 -15.29
N ARG A 158 -6.71 2.96 -15.17
CA ARG A 158 -8.18 2.92 -15.31
C ARG A 158 -8.88 3.54 -14.08
N ILE A 159 -8.33 3.33 -12.90
CA ILE A 159 -8.90 3.84 -11.63
C ILE A 159 -8.57 5.32 -11.41
N LEU A 160 -7.37 5.76 -11.80
CA LEU A 160 -6.88 7.14 -11.66
C LEU A 160 -6.68 7.78 -13.03
N PRO A 161 -7.75 8.00 -13.82
CA PRO A 161 -7.64 8.62 -15.12
C PRO A 161 -7.02 10.02 -14.99
N GLY A 162 -6.02 10.32 -15.82
CA GLY A 162 -5.33 11.62 -15.82
C GLY A 162 -4.17 11.75 -14.83
N ASN A 163 -3.87 10.73 -14.02
CA ASN A 163 -2.67 10.76 -13.18
C ASN A 163 -1.41 10.59 -14.04
N LYS A 164 -0.74 11.71 -14.32
CA LYS A 164 0.50 11.75 -15.12
C LYS A 164 1.58 10.80 -14.61
N ARG A 165 1.70 10.60 -13.29
CA ARG A 165 2.71 9.70 -12.70
C ARG A 165 2.46 8.24 -13.07
N VAL A 166 1.20 7.83 -13.08
CA VAL A 166 0.79 6.47 -13.48
C VAL A 166 1.03 6.29 -14.97
N MET A 167 0.64 7.25 -15.80
CA MET A 167 0.86 7.18 -17.25
C MET A 167 2.35 7.12 -17.61
N PHE A 168 3.19 7.95 -16.99
CA PHE A 168 4.64 7.91 -17.22
C PHE A 168 5.28 6.60 -16.74
N ALA A 169 4.83 6.03 -15.62
CA ALA A 169 5.31 4.73 -15.17
C ALA A 169 4.89 3.62 -16.13
N LEU A 170 3.63 3.62 -16.57
CA LEU A 170 3.11 2.63 -17.51
C LEU A 170 3.89 2.65 -18.83
N GLU A 171 4.11 3.84 -19.39
CA GLU A 171 4.87 4.00 -20.64
C GLU A 171 6.33 3.56 -20.48
N ARG A 172 6.95 3.89 -19.35
CA ARG A 172 8.32 3.46 -19.04
C ARG A 172 8.44 1.93 -18.96
N VAL A 173 7.49 1.25 -18.32
CA VAL A 173 7.50 -0.22 -18.22
C VAL A 173 7.19 -0.86 -19.57
N ARG A 174 6.25 -0.31 -20.36
CA ARG A 174 5.97 -0.79 -21.72
C ARG A 174 7.21 -0.75 -22.60
N GLY A 175 7.97 0.34 -22.53
CA GLY A 175 9.24 0.47 -23.25
C GLY A 175 10.30 -0.56 -22.81
N LYS A 176 10.31 -0.98 -21.54
CA LYS A 176 11.24 -2.01 -21.03
C LYS A 176 10.82 -3.42 -21.42
N GLU A 177 9.53 -3.72 -21.40
CA GLU A 177 9.00 -5.01 -21.85
C GLU A 177 9.26 -5.20 -23.36
N ALA A 178 8.99 -4.19 -24.19
CA ALA A 178 9.23 -4.26 -25.63
C ALA A 178 10.71 -4.41 -26.01
N ARG A 179 11.63 -4.00 -25.13
CA ARG A 179 13.08 -4.17 -25.28
C ARG A 179 13.60 -5.49 -24.71
N SER A 180 12.80 -6.16 -23.89
CA SER A 180 13.14 -7.50 -23.42
C SER A 180 13.01 -8.42 -24.63
N PRO A 181 14.06 -9.15 -25.05
CA PRO A 181 13.93 -10.10 -26.13
C PRO A 181 12.81 -11.07 -25.75
N PRO A 182 11.93 -11.47 -26.71
CA PRO A 182 10.91 -12.45 -26.41
C PRO A 182 11.64 -13.64 -25.82
N LEU A 183 11.40 -13.92 -24.54
CA LEU A 183 11.86 -15.14 -23.90
C LEU A 183 11.45 -16.24 -24.86
N ALA A 184 12.45 -16.95 -25.38
CA ALA A 184 12.25 -18.07 -26.26
C ALA A 184 11.41 -19.09 -25.50
N LEU A 185 10.08 -18.93 -25.56
CA LEU A 185 9.13 -19.96 -25.25
C LEU A 185 9.51 -21.08 -26.19
N GLY A 186 10.16 -22.09 -25.62
CA GLY A 186 10.59 -23.28 -26.30
C GLY A 186 9.50 -23.70 -27.25
N GLY A 187 9.87 -23.89 -28.51
CA GLY A 187 8.95 -24.30 -29.55
C GLY A 187 8.22 -25.55 -29.11
N VAL A 188 6.99 -25.38 -28.63
CA VAL A 188 5.98 -26.41 -28.75
C VAL A 188 5.69 -26.44 -30.24
N ARG A 189 6.44 -27.29 -30.96
CA ARG A 189 6.07 -27.70 -32.31
C ARG A 189 4.62 -28.13 -32.23
N ARG A 190 3.72 -27.33 -32.80
CA ARG A 190 2.37 -27.80 -33.15
C ARG A 190 2.58 -28.92 -34.16
N GLN A 191 2.68 -30.15 -33.67
CA GLN A 191 2.47 -31.33 -34.47
C GLN A 191 1.01 -31.23 -34.92
N GLN A 192 0.81 -31.11 -36.22
CA GLN A 192 -0.51 -31.15 -36.83
C GLN A 192 -1.06 -32.57 -36.64
N ASP A 193 -1.66 -32.85 -35.49
CA ASP A 193 -2.58 -33.98 -35.39
C ASP A 193 -3.91 -33.55 -36.00
N SER A 194 -3.97 -33.84 -37.29
CA SER A 194 -5.22 -34.02 -38.02
C SER A 194 -6.02 -35.14 -37.36
N ARG A 195 -7.07 -34.79 -36.60
CA ARG A 195 -8.29 -35.60 -36.40
C ARG A 195 -9.27 -34.89 -35.44
N VAL A 196 -10.45 -34.57 -36.00
CA VAL A 196 -11.75 -34.42 -35.32
C VAL A 196 -11.82 -33.23 -34.34
N GLY A 197 -12.61 -32.17 -34.51
CA GLY A 197 -13.91 -32.03 -35.14
C GLY A 197 -14.79 -31.23 -34.17
N LYS A 198 -15.40 -30.15 -34.68
CA LYS A 198 -16.50 -29.33 -34.12
C LYS A 198 -16.12 -28.00 -33.43
N ASN A 199 -16.46 -26.95 -34.17
CA ASN A 199 -16.80 -25.61 -33.74
C ASN A 199 -17.64 -25.59 -32.46
N VAL A 200 -17.34 -24.63 -31.57
CA VAL A 200 -18.40 -23.96 -30.81
C VAL A 200 -18.07 -22.46 -30.82
N ASP A 201 -18.96 -21.72 -31.44
CA ASP A 201 -18.91 -20.28 -31.64
C ASP A 201 -19.05 -19.51 -30.32
N PHE A 202 -18.50 -18.31 -30.35
CA PHE A 202 -18.27 -17.39 -29.25
C PHE A 202 -19.43 -16.39 -29.17
N GLU A 203 -20.56 -16.75 -28.56
CA GLU A 203 -21.68 -15.80 -28.32
C GLU A 203 -22.66 -16.25 -27.20
N GLU A 204 -22.20 -16.51 -25.97
CA GLU A 204 -23.15 -16.78 -24.86
C GLU A 204 -22.61 -16.48 -23.44
N VAL A 205 -22.22 -15.23 -23.16
CA VAL A 205 -21.95 -14.77 -21.77
C VAL A 205 -22.66 -13.44 -21.46
N SER A 206 -23.83 -13.22 -22.06
CA SER A 206 -24.64 -12.00 -21.86
C SER A 206 -26.06 -12.28 -21.32
N LYS A 207 -26.27 -13.38 -20.60
CA LYS A 207 -27.59 -13.75 -20.07
C LYS A 207 -27.64 -14.07 -18.57
N PHE A 208 -26.71 -13.56 -17.77
CA PHE A 208 -26.69 -13.82 -16.32
C PHE A 208 -27.18 -12.67 -15.42
N LEU A 209 -27.83 -11.65 -16.00
CA LEU A 209 -28.48 -10.58 -15.24
C LEU A 209 -29.81 -10.22 -15.92
N ASP A 210 -30.83 -11.05 -15.69
CA ASP A 210 -32.23 -10.61 -15.52
C ASP A 210 -33.14 -11.83 -15.34
N GLY A 211 -33.90 -11.83 -14.25
CA GLY A 211 -35.10 -12.67 -14.10
C GLY A 211 -35.01 -13.77 -13.05
N GLY A 212 -35.66 -13.55 -11.91
CA GLY A 212 -35.87 -14.61 -10.92
C GLY A 212 -36.60 -14.20 -9.64
N GLY A 213 -37.57 -13.29 -9.74
CA GLY A 213 -38.55 -13.09 -8.67
C GLY A 213 -39.62 -14.19 -8.68
N ILE A 214 -40.23 -14.37 -7.50
CA ILE A 214 -41.49 -15.04 -7.12
C ILE A 214 -41.65 -16.56 -7.28
N ALA A 215 -41.79 -17.24 -6.14
CA ALA A 215 -42.83 -18.25 -5.91
C ALA A 215 -43.21 -18.31 -4.41
N GLU A 216 -44.52 -18.21 -4.16
CA GLU A 216 -45.19 -18.42 -2.87
C GLU A 216 -45.10 -19.87 -2.38
N GLY A 217 -45.27 -20.03 -1.07
CA GLY A 217 -45.47 -21.30 -0.36
C GLY A 217 -45.64 -21.05 1.14
#